data_AF-A0A531N9T8-F1
#
_entry.id   AF-A0A531N9T8-F1
#
_cell.length_a   1.000
_cell.length_b   1.000
_cell.length_c   1.000
_cell.angle_alpha   90.00
_cell.angle_beta   90.00
_cell.angle_gamma   90.00
#
_symmetry.space_group_name_H-M   'P 1'
#
loop_
_entity.id
_entity.type
_entity.pdbx_description
1 polymer ?
#
loop_
_entity_poly.entity_id
_entity_poly.type
_entity_poly.pdbx_seq_one_letter_code
_entity_poly.pdbx_strand_id
1 'polypeptide(L)'
;MLLAGVSGAALACLFPGVASAAQYDVASLAELNNALATITSTGDPTPVIVLRADITTSINVLTSTSPLTVDTNGHTLTGPQFSGGQAVIVTGTGNVVGLSNVAGLVVNNGANVTNEVSVEGASFSTPGTTGQIGASVMNNSTLANSGSIVGGNGTTAGGPGVQVSSGGQLTNNVSGTIQGGSGSQGLGGIGVAIGSPAGAQTKLTNNGTILGGEGTTGGGIGVVVRTNNVGTITNTGKIQGGTGAAAIMTN
;
A
#
# COMPACT_ATOMS: atom_id res chain seq x y z
N MET A 1 57.51 39.64 -9.05
CA MET A 1 57.54 38.53 -8.06
C MET A 1 56.97 39.03 -6.75
N LEU A 2 56.26 38.12 -6.08
CA LEU A 2 55.74 38.17 -4.72
C LEU A 2 54.29 38.66 -4.53
N LEU A 3 53.63 37.94 -3.63
CA LEU A 3 52.25 37.45 -3.61
C LEU A 3 51.58 37.90 -2.30
N ALA A 4 50.24 37.97 -2.34
CA ALA A 4 49.29 37.78 -1.24
C ALA A 4 49.17 38.84 -0.13
N GLY A 5 47.94 39.36 -0.04
CA GLY A 5 47.33 39.93 1.15
C GLY A 5 45.81 39.91 1.01
N VAL A 6 45.22 38.75 0.71
CA VAL A 6 43.76 38.57 0.74
C VAL A 6 43.38 38.20 2.18
N SER A 7 42.70 39.12 2.85
CA SER A 7 42.11 38.94 4.17
C SER A 7 41.15 37.75 4.14
N GLY A 8 41.37 36.79 5.05
CA GLY A 8 40.54 35.61 5.22
C GLY A 8 39.13 35.98 5.62
N ALA A 9 38.23 36.06 4.63
CA ALA A 9 36.84 35.73 4.87
C ALA A 9 36.82 34.24 5.20
N ALA A 10 36.61 33.91 6.48
CA ALA A 10 36.17 32.59 6.86
C ALA A 10 34.83 32.37 6.14
N LEU A 11 34.87 31.74 4.96
CA LEU A 11 33.75 30.97 4.47
C LEU A 11 33.56 29.87 5.52
N ALA A 12 32.74 30.17 6.52
CA ALA A 12 32.01 29.14 7.23
C ALA A 12 31.26 28.41 6.12
N CYS A 13 31.78 27.25 5.75
CA CYS A 13 31.10 26.31 4.89
C CYS A 13 29.77 26.01 5.57
N LEU A 14 28.72 26.75 5.18
CA LEU A 14 27.33 26.30 5.21
C LEU A 14 27.30 25.06 4.33
N PHE A 15 27.78 23.94 4.87
CA PHE A 15 27.22 22.67 4.48
C PHE A 15 25.79 22.75 4.98
N PRO A 16 24.77 22.77 4.11
CA PRO A 16 23.44 22.41 4.57
C PRO A 16 23.63 21.07 5.27
N GLY A 17 23.46 21.04 6.59
CA GLY A 17 23.51 19.81 7.35
C GLY A 17 22.54 18.88 6.65
N VAL A 18 23.08 17.83 6.03
CA VAL A 18 22.26 16.71 5.58
C VAL A 18 21.48 16.32 6.83
N ALA A 19 20.18 16.62 6.85
CA ALA A 19 19.31 16.14 7.89
C ALA A 19 19.41 14.61 7.81
N SER A 20 20.20 14.02 8.70
CA SER A 20 20.23 12.58 8.84
C SER A 20 18.82 12.17 9.19
N ALA A 21 18.22 11.31 8.38
CA ALA A 21 16.94 10.69 8.70
C ALA A 21 16.99 10.18 10.14
N ALA A 22 16.13 10.71 11.03
CA ALA A 22 16.09 10.21 12.38
C ALA A 22 15.42 8.83 12.38
N GLN A 23 16.02 7.89 13.09
CA GLN A 23 15.49 6.55 13.25
C GLN A 23 14.66 6.46 14.52
N TYR A 24 13.46 5.90 14.41
CA TYR A 24 12.53 5.66 15.50
C TYR A 24 12.26 4.17 15.61
N ASP A 25 12.94 3.52 16.56
CA ASP A 25 12.74 2.10 16.84
C ASP A 25 11.47 1.89 17.67
N VAL A 26 10.57 1.03 17.19
CA VAL A 26 9.26 0.78 17.83
C VAL A 26 9.00 -0.72 18.00
N ALA A 27 8.64 -1.14 19.20
CA ALA A 27 8.32 -2.54 19.54
C ALA A 27 6.86 -2.70 20.00
N SER A 28 6.08 -1.62 20.00
CA SER A 28 4.68 -1.60 20.43
C SER A 28 3.88 -0.50 19.74
N LEU A 29 2.55 -0.61 19.80
CA LEU A 29 1.65 0.42 19.28
C LEU A 29 1.81 1.77 20.01
N ALA A 30 2.09 1.75 21.31
CA ALA A 30 2.30 2.97 22.09
C ALA A 30 3.56 3.72 21.63
N GLU A 31 4.66 3.00 21.38
CA GLU A 31 5.89 3.58 20.86
C GLU A 31 5.72 4.10 19.42
N LEU A 32 4.97 3.38 18.58
CA LEU A 32 4.62 3.84 17.23
C LEU A 32 3.86 5.17 17.28
N ASN A 33 2.84 5.29 18.12
CA ASN A 33 2.09 6.52 18.28
C ASN A 33 2.96 7.66 18.82
N ASN A 34 3.85 7.38 19.77
CA ASN A 34 4.79 8.37 20.31
C ASN A 34 5.81 8.84 19.26
N ALA A 35 6.31 7.92 18.43
CA ALA A 35 7.21 8.26 17.33
C ALA A 35 6.54 9.20 16.33
N LEU A 36 5.31 8.88 15.89
CA LEU A 36 4.53 9.73 14.99
C LEU A 36 4.24 11.12 15.58
N ALA A 37 3.90 11.18 16.87
CA ALA A 37 3.71 12.46 17.56
C ALA A 37 5.02 13.27 17.61
N THR A 38 6.14 12.60 17.88
CA THR A 38 7.48 13.23 17.90
C THR A 38 7.83 13.79 16.54
N ILE A 39 7.74 12.97 15.48
CA ILE A 39 7.97 13.37 14.08
C ILE A 39 7.17 14.62 13.72
N THR A 40 5.89 14.64 14.08
CA THR A 40 5.01 15.78 13.83
C THR A 40 5.47 17.04 14.56
N SER A 41 5.91 16.90 15.82
CA SER A 41 6.34 18.02 16.65
C SER A 41 7.73 18.58 16.28
N THR A 42 8.65 17.73 15.83
CA THR A 42 10.02 18.13 15.47
C THR A 42 10.13 18.59 14.02
N GLY A 43 9.14 18.24 13.18
CA GLY A 43 9.19 18.53 11.75
C GLY A 43 10.32 17.79 11.06
N ASP A 44 10.64 16.55 11.49
CA ASP A 44 11.66 15.72 10.84
C ASP A 44 11.31 15.59 9.34
N PRO A 45 12.19 16.01 8.41
CA PRO A 45 11.89 15.98 6.99
C PRO A 45 11.90 14.57 6.39
N THR A 46 12.60 13.60 6.99
CA THR A 46 12.76 12.24 6.46
C THR A 46 12.84 11.17 7.56
N PRO A 47 11.84 11.06 8.45
CA PRO A 47 11.81 10.06 9.51
C PRO A 47 11.76 8.63 8.98
N VAL A 48 12.44 7.72 9.68
CA VAL A 48 12.39 6.27 9.46
C VAL A 48 11.89 5.60 10.73
N ILE A 49 10.72 4.98 10.67
CA ILE A 49 10.20 4.10 11.73
C ILE A 49 10.69 2.69 11.44
N VAL A 50 11.37 2.06 12.40
CA VAL A 50 11.86 0.69 12.27
C VAL A 50 11.15 -0.21 13.26
N LEU A 51 10.47 -1.24 12.77
CA LEU A 51 9.80 -2.20 13.64
C LEU A 51 10.83 -3.12 14.33
N ARG A 52 10.62 -3.33 15.62
CA ARG A 52 11.40 -4.26 16.47
C ARG A 52 10.55 -5.40 17.04
N ALA A 53 9.27 -5.39 16.73
CA ALA A 53 8.30 -6.44 17.03
C ALA A 53 7.12 -6.34 16.06
N ASP A 54 6.27 -7.38 16.03
CA ASP A 54 5.00 -7.32 15.33
C ASP A 54 4.08 -6.29 15.99
N ILE A 55 3.50 -5.40 15.19
CA ILE A 55 2.66 -4.30 15.68
C ILE A 55 1.29 -4.38 15.00
N THR A 56 0.23 -4.38 15.81
CA THR A 56 -1.15 -4.27 15.34
C THR A 56 -1.66 -2.86 15.58
N THR A 57 -2.03 -2.15 14.52
CA THR A 57 -2.51 -0.76 14.62
C THR A 57 -4.01 -0.68 14.92
N SER A 58 -4.76 -1.76 14.69
CA SER A 58 -6.19 -1.87 15.02
C SER A 58 -7.01 -0.67 14.51
N ILE A 59 -6.77 -0.25 13.26
CA ILE A 59 -7.46 0.87 12.57
C ILE A 59 -6.94 2.27 12.96
N ASN A 60 -5.83 2.38 13.70
CA ASN A 60 -5.19 3.69 13.89
C ASN A 60 -4.77 4.28 12.55
N VAL A 61 -5.24 5.50 12.31
CA VAL A 61 -4.87 6.29 11.13
C VAL A 61 -3.48 6.85 11.36
N LEU A 62 -2.52 6.31 10.60
CA LEU A 62 -1.16 6.80 10.52
C LEU A 62 -1.18 8.06 9.65
N THR A 63 -1.17 9.22 10.30
CA THR A 63 -0.98 10.51 9.63
C THR A 63 0.47 10.94 9.76
N SER A 64 1.07 11.40 8.66
CA SER A 64 2.38 12.04 8.69
C SER A 64 2.27 13.43 8.07
N THR A 65 2.90 14.42 8.72
CA THR A 65 3.06 15.79 8.18
C THR A 65 4.31 15.93 7.31
N SER A 66 5.20 14.94 7.35
CA SER A 66 6.41 14.83 6.53
C SER A 66 6.41 13.55 5.70
N PRO A 67 7.26 13.43 4.67
CA PRO A 67 7.55 12.14 4.07
C PRO A 67 7.96 11.11 5.14
N LEU A 68 7.49 9.87 5.07
CA LEU A 68 7.72 8.85 6.11
C LEU A 68 8.19 7.54 5.49
N THR A 69 9.21 6.92 6.08
CA THR A 69 9.57 5.52 5.79
C THR A 69 9.18 4.64 6.98
N VAL A 70 8.48 3.54 6.71
CA VAL A 70 8.20 2.47 7.67
C VAL A 70 8.97 1.23 7.21
N ASP A 71 10.06 0.93 7.90
CA ASP A 71 10.83 -0.30 7.71
C ASP A 71 10.28 -1.40 8.62
N THR A 72 9.70 -2.42 8.00
CA THR A 72 9.16 -3.59 8.70
C THR A 72 10.24 -4.43 9.38
N ASN A 73 11.49 -4.38 8.92
CA ASN A 73 12.65 -5.05 9.54
C ASN A 73 12.37 -6.53 9.94
N GLY A 74 11.63 -7.25 9.10
CA GLY A 74 11.27 -8.66 9.30
C GLY A 74 10.02 -8.91 10.16
N HIS A 75 9.36 -7.86 10.65
CA HIS A 75 8.16 -7.94 11.49
C HIS A 75 6.87 -7.65 10.73
N THR A 76 5.75 -8.07 11.31
CA THR A 76 4.42 -7.90 10.74
C THR A 76 3.77 -6.61 11.22
N LEU A 77 3.29 -5.78 10.29
CA LEU A 77 2.45 -4.62 10.56
C LEU A 77 0.99 -4.94 10.22
N THR A 78 0.14 -5.05 11.23
CA THR A 78 -1.24 -5.52 11.05
C THR A 78 -2.23 -4.36 11.00
N GLY A 79 -2.99 -4.28 9.89
CA GLY A 79 -4.08 -3.32 9.64
C GLY A 79 -3.70 -1.84 9.51
N PRO A 80 -2.53 -1.45 8.96
CA PRO A 80 -2.18 -0.03 8.83
C PRO A 80 -3.15 0.72 7.92
N GLN A 81 -3.56 1.91 8.37
CA GLN A 81 -4.31 2.86 7.57
C GLN A 81 -3.52 4.17 7.45
N PHE A 82 -3.09 4.52 6.24
CA PHE A 82 -2.42 5.78 5.97
C PHE A 82 -3.41 6.85 5.51
N SER A 83 -3.19 8.08 5.96
CA SER A 83 -3.99 9.26 5.62
C SER A 83 -3.13 10.52 5.54
N GLY A 84 -3.54 11.46 4.69
CA GLY A 84 -2.86 12.75 4.52
C GLY A 84 -1.89 12.78 3.32
N GLY A 85 -1.63 13.95 2.75
CA GLY A 85 -1.02 14.10 1.42
C GLY A 85 0.46 13.71 1.26
N GLN A 86 1.13 13.32 2.34
CA GLN A 86 2.58 13.11 2.31
C GLN A 86 2.95 11.72 1.79
N ALA A 87 4.15 11.63 1.21
CA ALA A 87 4.68 10.38 0.70
C ALA A 87 5.04 9.43 1.86
N VAL A 88 4.55 8.20 1.81
CA VAL A 88 4.89 7.13 2.74
C VAL A 88 5.50 5.98 1.95
N ILE A 89 6.59 5.40 2.45
CA ILE A 89 7.20 4.19 1.90
C ILE A 89 7.11 3.10 2.96
N VAL A 90 6.53 1.95 2.63
CA VAL A 90 6.54 0.75 3.48
C VAL A 90 7.52 -0.24 2.86
N THR A 91 8.60 -0.54 3.59
CA THR A 91 9.75 -1.32 3.12
C THR A 91 10.19 -2.37 4.14
N GLY A 92 11.29 -3.06 3.86
CA GLY A 92 11.88 -4.09 4.71
C GLY A 92 11.53 -5.50 4.26
N THR A 93 11.82 -6.48 5.12
CA THR A 93 11.66 -7.92 4.84
C THR A 93 10.44 -8.55 5.53
N GLY A 94 9.68 -7.76 6.28
CA GLY A 94 8.46 -8.18 6.94
C GLY A 94 7.22 -8.07 6.05
N ASN A 95 6.05 -8.21 6.65
CA ASN A 95 4.77 -8.23 5.92
C ASN A 95 3.76 -7.25 6.51
N VAL A 96 2.78 -6.87 5.71
CA VAL A 96 1.58 -6.15 6.13
C VAL A 96 0.38 -7.08 6.02
N VAL A 97 -0.44 -7.18 7.06
CA VAL A 97 -1.57 -8.12 7.06
C VAL A 97 -2.88 -7.49 7.55
N GLY A 98 -4.00 -7.97 7.04
CA GLY A 98 -5.32 -7.46 7.39
C GLY A 98 -5.87 -8.09 8.66
N LEU A 99 -6.96 -7.50 9.17
CA LEU A 99 -7.79 -8.07 10.24
C LEU A 99 -9.16 -8.46 9.68
N SER A 100 -9.97 -9.14 10.49
CA SER A 100 -11.39 -9.30 10.15
C SER A 100 -12.02 -7.93 9.91
N ASN A 101 -12.67 -7.76 8.77
CA ASN A 101 -13.30 -6.50 8.32
C ASN A 101 -12.35 -5.33 8.01
N VAL A 102 -11.03 -5.55 7.96
CA VAL A 102 -10.04 -4.52 7.59
C VAL A 102 -9.18 -5.05 6.45
N ALA A 103 -8.90 -4.22 5.44
CA ALA A 103 -7.95 -4.59 4.39
C ALA A 103 -6.54 -4.78 5.00
N GLY A 104 -5.66 -5.48 4.29
CA GLY A 104 -4.23 -5.55 4.66
C GLY A 104 -3.60 -4.18 4.78
N LEU A 105 -3.78 -3.34 3.77
CA LEU A 105 -3.32 -1.97 3.73
C LEU A 105 -4.47 -1.04 3.35
N VAL A 106 -4.71 0.03 4.12
CA VAL A 106 -5.67 1.07 3.75
C VAL A 106 -4.93 2.36 3.41
N VAL A 107 -5.20 2.91 2.23
CA VAL A 107 -4.63 4.15 1.72
C VAL A 107 -5.78 5.12 1.43
N ASN A 108 -5.93 6.14 2.28
CA ASN A 108 -7.15 6.94 2.35
C ASN A 108 -6.86 8.45 2.46
N ASN A 109 -7.85 9.28 2.17
CA ASN A 109 -7.86 10.73 2.37
C ASN A 109 -6.58 11.43 1.86
N GLY A 110 -6.26 11.21 0.58
CA GLY A 110 -5.12 11.83 -0.10
C GLY A 110 -3.76 11.19 0.19
N ALA A 111 -3.72 10.06 0.91
CA ALA A 111 -2.47 9.34 1.17
C ALA A 111 -1.71 8.96 -0.10
N ASN A 112 -0.39 9.07 -0.07
CA ASN A 112 0.49 8.65 -1.17
C ASN A 112 1.46 7.59 -0.65
N VAL A 113 1.15 6.32 -0.90
CA VAL A 113 1.89 5.18 -0.32
C VAL A 113 2.63 4.43 -1.42
N THR A 114 3.91 4.13 -1.17
CA THR A 114 4.68 3.13 -1.91
C THR A 114 4.80 1.89 -1.06
N ASN A 115 4.33 0.75 -1.59
CA ASN A 115 4.47 -0.56 -0.96
C ASN A 115 5.61 -1.34 -1.61
N GLU A 116 6.60 -1.74 -0.83
CA GLU A 116 7.73 -2.58 -1.26
C GLU A 116 7.73 -3.96 -0.59
N VAL A 117 6.76 -4.23 0.29
CA VAL A 117 6.64 -5.48 1.05
C VAL A 117 5.48 -6.35 0.58
N SER A 118 5.30 -7.52 1.19
CA SER A 118 4.07 -8.31 1.02
C SER A 118 2.92 -7.70 1.81
N VAL A 119 1.76 -7.58 1.18
CA VAL A 119 0.49 -7.17 1.79
C VAL A 119 -0.52 -8.29 1.61
N GLU A 120 -1.11 -8.76 2.70
CA GLU A 120 -2.10 -9.84 2.66
C GLU A 120 -3.42 -9.42 3.29
N GLY A 121 -4.53 -9.69 2.61
CA GLY A 121 -5.86 -9.63 3.21
C GLY A 121 -6.04 -10.78 4.21
N ALA A 122 -6.82 -10.54 5.27
CA ALA A 122 -7.16 -11.60 6.22
C ALA A 122 -7.85 -12.78 5.52
N SER A 123 -7.34 -13.99 5.78
CA SER A 123 -7.89 -15.24 5.27
C SER A 123 -8.81 -15.91 6.28
N PHE A 124 -9.84 -16.61 5.80
CA PHE A 124 -10.79 -17.33 6.64
C PHE A 124 -11.00 -18.76 6.15
N SER A 125 -11.05 -19.70 7.08
CA SER A 125 -11.33 -21.13 6.84
C SER A 125 -12.73 -21.56 7.27
N THR A 126 -13.50 -20.67 7.91
CA THR A 126 -14.87 -20.95 8.33
C THR A 126 -15.79 -21.07 7.10
N PRO A 127 -16.65 -22.10 7.01
CA PRO A 127 -17.62 -22.19 5.91
C PRO A 127 -18.51 -20.95 5.81
N GLY A 128 -18.72 -20.44 4.59
CA GLY A 128 -19.58 -19.27 4.35
C GLY A 128 -18.85 -17.92 4.31
N THR A 129 -17.53 -17.88 4.48
CA THR A 129 -16.76 -16.63 4.58
C THR A 129 -16.01 -16.28 3.30
N THR A 130 -16.00 -14.99 2.96
CA THR A 130 -15.18 -14.41 1.90
C THR A 130 -13.90 -13.84 2.49
N GLY A 131 -12.76 -14.03 1.82
CA GLY A 131 -11.50 -13.42 2.26
C GLY A 131 -11.49 -11.89 2.15
N GLN A 132 -10.62 -11.23 2.91
CA GLN A 132 -10.56 -9.76 2.94
C GLN A 132 -9.74 -9.17 1.78
N ILE A 133 -9.88 -7.85 1.60
CA ILE A 133 -9.12 -7.11 0.59
C ILE A 133 -7.64 -7.05 0.99
N GLY A 134 -6.72 -7.23 0.03
CA GLY A 134 -5.29 -7.01 0.25
C GLY A 134 -4.99 -5.53 0.52
N ALA A 135 -5.26 -4.64 -0.43
CA ALA A 135 -5.16 -3.20 -0.24
C ALA A 135 -6.40 -2.41 -0.70
N SER A 136 -6.73 -1.34 0.01
CA SER A 136 -7.83 -0.45 -0.34
C SER A 136 -7.33 0.97 -0.58
N VAL A 137 -7.61 1.52 -1.76
CA VAL A 137 -7.16 2.85 -2.20
C VAL A 137 -8.39 3.71 -2.48
N MET A 138 -8.58 4.76 -1.69
CA MET A 138 -9.81 5.55 -1.72
C MET A 138 -9.59 7.03 -1.43
N ASN A 139 -10.59 7.86 -1.75
CA ASN A 139 -10.63 9.29 -1.42
C ASN A 139 -9.39 10.06 -1.91
N ASN A 140 -9.19 10.07 -3.24
CA ASN A 140 -8.09 10.74 -3.94
C ASN A 140 -6.68 10.29 -3.50
N SER A 141 -6.55 9.09 -2.96
CA SER A 141 -5.26 8.54 -2.54
C SER A 141 -4.54 7.81 -3.67
N THR A 142 -3.23 7.65 -3.53
CA THR A 142 -2.37 6.97 -4.49
C THR A 142 -1.63 5.82 -3.82
N LEU A 143 -1.65 4.64 -4.45
CA LEU A 143 -0.82 3.50 -4.07
C LEU A 143 0.09 3.12 -5.24
N ALA A 144 1.39 3.14 -5.02
CA ALA A 144 2.39 2.56 -5.89
C ALA A 144 2.86 1.22 -5.31
N ASN A 145 2.59 0.11 -5.99
CA ASN A 145 2.99 -1.22 -5.55
C ASN A 145 4.23 -1.70 -6.29
N SER A 146 5.31 -1.94 -5.55
CA SER A 146 6.53 -2.61 -6.02
C SER A 146 6.72 -3.99 -5.38
N GLY A 147 5.97 -4.30 -4.31
CA GLY A 147 5.96 -5.58 -3.62
C GLY A 147 4.86 -6.55 -4.10
N SER A 148 4.32 -7.35 -3.18
CA SER A 148 3.19 -8.26 -3.46
C SER A 148 1.96 -7.82 -2.71
N ILE A 149 0.79 -7.87 -3.36
CA ILE A 149 -0.50 -7.66 -2.70
C ILE A 149 -1.40 -8.83 -3.03
N VAL A 150 -1.84 -9.56 -2.01
CA VAL A 150 -2.71 -10.73 -2.16
C VAL A 150 -3.99 -10.52 -1.35
N GLY A 151 -5.13 -10.74 -2.00
CA GLY A 151 -6.41 -10.79 -1.30
C GLY A 151 -6.46 -11.99 -0.35
N GLY A 152 -7.19 -11.87 0.75
CA GLY A 152 -7.36 -12.97 1.69
C GLY A 152 -8.07 -14.16 1.04
N ASN A 153 -7.73 -15.37 1.47
CA ASN A 153 -8.43 -16.57 1.06
C ASN A 153 -9.77 -16.68 1.80
N GLY A 154 -10.79 -17.20 1.13
CA GLY A 154 -12.08 -17.50 1.75
C GLY A 154 -12.62 -18.86 1.32
N THR A 155 -13.68 -19.30 1.99
CA THR A 155 -14.36 -20.55 1.63
C THR A 155 -15.36 -20.32 0.51
N THR A 156 -16.14 -19.24 0.53
CA THR A 156 -17.11 -18.90 -0.52
C THR A 156 -16.51 -18.11 -1.67
N ALA A 157 -15.56 -17.23 -1.38
CA ALA A 157 -14.80 -16.52 -2.39
C ALA A 157 -13.48 -15.98 -1.82
N GLY A 158 -12.49 -15.82 -2.69
CA GLY A 158 -11.31 -15.02 -2.36
C GLY A 158 -11.61 -13.52 -2.29
N GLY A 159 -10.87 -12.81 -1.46
CA GLY A 159 -10.92 -11.35 -1.37
C GLY A 159 -10.22 -10.68 -2.56
N PRO A 160 -10.57 -9.42 -2.90
CA PRO A 160 -9.84 -8.67 -3.91
C PRO A 160 -8.36 -8.45 -3.52
N GLY A 161 -7.45 -8.49 -4.48
CA GLY A 161 -6.07 -8.05 -4.27
C GLY A 161 -6.02 -6.57 -3.91
N VAL A 162 -6.50 -5.72 -4.82
CA VAL A 162 -6.67 -4.28 -4.56
C VAL A 162 -8.09 -3.82 -4.89
N GLN A 163 -8.66 -2.98 -4.04
CA GLN A 163 -9.86 -2.20 -4.35
C GLN A 163 -9.51 -0.72 -4.52
N VAL A 164 -9.94 -0.12 -5.63
CA VAL A 164 -9.72 1.30 -5.96
C VAL A 164 -11.07 1.99 -6.10
N SER A 165 -11.26 3.11 -5.40
CA SER A 165 -12.53 3.84 -5.43
C SER A 165 -12.39 5.33 -5.15
N SER A 166 -13.42 6.12 -5.44
CA SER A 166 -13.55 7.53 -5.04
C SER A 166 -12.29 8.37 -5.33
N GLY A 167 -11.84 8.36 -6.58
CA GLY A 167 -10.63 9.06 -7.01
C GLY A 167 -9.30 8.38 -6.68
N GLY A 168 -9.32 7.18 -6.11
CA GLY A 168 -8.12 6.38 -5.87
C GLY A 168 -7.33 6.11 -7.15
N GLN A 169 -6.00 6.15 -7.02
CA GLN A 169 -5.06 5.91 -8.11
C GLN A 169 -4.14 4.75 -7.72
N LEU A 170 -4.09 3.72 -8.58
CA LEU A 170 -3.22 2.56 -8.39
C LEU A 170 -2.18 2.51 -9.50
N THR A 171 -0.91 2.43 -9.11
CA THR A 171 0.20 2.10 -9.99
C THR A 171 0.81 0.79 -9.52
N ASN A 172 0.72 -0.27 -10.31
CA ASN A 172 1.47 -1.50 -10.08
C ASN A 172 2.77 -1.44 -10.89
N ASN A 173 3.90 -1.28 -10.21
CA ASN A 173 5.22 -1.15 -10.82
C ASN A 173 5.70 -2.47 -11.43
N VAL A 174 6.78 -2.43 -12.20
CA VAL A 174 7.29 -3.60 -12.96
C VAL A 174 7.60 -4.81 -12.06
N SER A 175 8.11 -4.58 -10.86
CA SER A 175 8.34 -5.64 -9.85
C SER A 175 7.08 -6.04 -9.09
N GLY A 176 6.02 -5.24 -9.18
CA GLY A 176 4.81 -5.39 -8.39
C GLY A 176 3.94 -6.54 -8.86
N THR A 177 3.43 -7.32 -7.90
CA THR A 177 2.41 -8.35 -8.12
C THR A 177 1.15 -8.02 -7.33
N ILE A 178 0.01 -8.20 -7.97
CA ILE A 178 -1.31 -8.11 -7.32
C ILE A 178 -2.08 -9.37 -7.68
N GLN A 179 -2.64 -10.05 -6.69
CA GLN A 179 -3.43 -11.26 -6.89
C GLN A 179 -4.68 -11.25 -6.00
N GLY A 180 -5.83 -11.64 -6.57
CA GLY A 180 -7.00 -11.95 -5.76
C GLY A 180 -6.80 -13.20 -4.91
N GLY A 181 -7.42 -13.27 -3.74
CA GLY A 181 -7.34 -14.44 -2.87
C GLY A 181 -7.98 -15.69 -3.49
N SER A 182 -7.76 -16.85 -2.88
CA SER A 182 -8.36 -18.10 -3.35
C SER A 182 -9.73 -18.36 -2.71
N GLY A 183 -10.64 -18.97 -3.46
CA GLY A 183 -11.93 -19.47 -2.98
C GLY A 183 -11.93 -20.99 -2.86
N SER A 184 -11.79 -21.54 -1.65
CA SER A 184 -11.58 -22.99 -1.46
C SER A 184 -12.82 -23.85 -1.75
N GLN A 185 -14.02 -23.26 -1.76
CA GLN A 185 -15.29 -23.91 -2.16
C GLN A 185 -16.12 -23.01 -3.10
N GLY A 186 -15.47 -22.03 -3.74
CA GLY A 186 -16.18 -21.05 -4.54
C GLY A 186 -15.28 -20.35 -5.54
N LEU A 187 -15.51 -19.04 -5.74
CA LEU A 187 -14.81 -18.27 -6.77
C LEU A 187 -13.48 -17.73 -6.26
N GLY A 188 -12.49 -17.62 -7.15
CA GLY A 188 -11.30 -16.83 -6.89
C GLY A 188 -11.63 -15.34 -6.72
N GLY A 189 -10.82 -14.66 -5.93
CA GLY A 189 -10.90 -13.22 -5.71
C GLY A 189 -10.46 -12.43 -6.92
N ILE A 190 -10.93 -11.20 -7.05
CA ILE A 190 -10.54 -10.31 -8.15
C ILE A 190 -9.11 -9.79 -7.93
N GLY A 191 -8.30 -9.63 -8.98
CA GLY A 191 -7.00 -8.96 -8.86
C GLY A 191 -7.17 -7.50 -8.44
N VAL A 192 -7.77 -6.68 -9.32
CA VAL A 192 -8.09 -5.27 -9.03
C VAL A 192 -9.58 -4.98 -9.26
N ALA A 193 -10.24 -4.45 -8.25
CA ALA A 193 -11.63 -4.01 -8.31
C ALA A 193 -11.72 -2.48 -8.33
N ILE A 194 -12.21 -1.91 -9.44
CA ILE A 194 -12.47 -0.47 -9.58
C ILE A 194 -13.96 -0.21 -9.38
N GLY A 195 -14.30 0.71 -8.47
CA GLY A 195 -15.69 1.03 -8.15
C GLY A 195 -15.89 2.42 -7.53
N SER A 196 -17.15 2.74 -7.23
CA SER A 196 -17.68 4.05 -6.80
C SER A 196 -18.00 5.02 -7.96
N PRO A 197 -19.26 5.48 -8.08
CA PRO A 197 -19.65 6.52 -9.03
C PRO A 197 -19.32 7.93 -8.53
N ALA A 198 -19.05 8.12 -7.23
CA ALA A 198 -18.83 9.42 -6.61
C ALA A 198 -17.33 9.76 -6.50
N GLY A 199 -17.01 11.06 -6.53
CA GLY A 199 -15.65 11.57 -6.36
C GLY A 199 -14.90 11.77 -7.69
N ALA A 200 -13.59 11.97 -7.61
CA ALA A 200 -12.73 12.09 -8.79
C ALA A 200 -12.64 10.75 -9.54
N GLN A 201 -12.18 10.81 -10.79
CA GLN A 201 -11.94 9.62 -11.60
C GLN A 201 -10.89 8.72 -10.98
N THR A 202 -11.20 7.42 -10.89
CA THR A 202 -10.23 6.40 -10.48
C THR A 202 -9.27 6.08 -11.63
N LYS A 203 -8.00 5.75 -11.33
CA LYS A 203 -7.01 5.39 -12.36
C LYS A 203 -6.26 4.11 -12.00
N LEU A 204 -5.91 3.35 -13.04
CA LEU A 204 -5.05 2.17 -12.93
C LEU A 204 -3.91 2.28 -13.94
N THR A 205 -2.67 2.19 -13.49
CA THR A 205 -1.49 1.95 -14.33
C THR A 205 -0.88 0.62 -13.92
N ASN A 206 -0.90 -0.38 -14.80
CA ASN A 206 -0.23 -1.66 -14.57
C ASN A 206 1.01 -1.80 -15.44
N ASN A 207 2.17 -1.84 -14.81
CA ASN A 207 3.46 -2.17 -15.42
C ASN A 207 3.97 -3.54 -14.95
N GLY A 208 3.42 -4.08 -13.85
CA GLY A 208 3.77 -5.39 -13.29
C GLY A 208 2.77 -6.48 -13.66
N THR A 209 2.47 -7.36 -12.69
CA THR A 209 1.53 -8.48 -12.88
C THR A 209 0.28 -8.31 -12.02
N ILE A 210 -0.90 -8.44 -12.63
CA ILE A 210 -2.20 -8.53 -11.97
C ILE A 210 -2.85 -9.88 -12.31
N LEU A 211 -3.22 -10.63 -11.29
CA LEU A 211 -3.84 -11.94 -11.39
C LEU A 211 -5.20 -11.96 -10.69
N GLY A 212 -6.18 -12.61 -11.31
CA GLY A 212 -7.30 -13.17 -10.57
C GLY A 212 -6.82 -14.27 -9.61
N GLY A 213 -7.54 -14.44 -8.52
CA GLY A 213 -7.36 -15.58 -7.62
C GLY A 213 -7.92 -16.86 -8.23
N GLU A 214 -7.56 -18.00 -7.66
CA GLU A 214 -8.09 -19.29 -8.07
C GLU A 214 -9.28 -19.71 -7.20
N GLY A 215 -10.20 -20.47 -7.78
CA GLY A 215 -11.34 -20.99 -7.05
C GLY A 215 -11.82 -22.30 -7.65
N THR A 216 -12.40 -23.16 -6.80
CA THR A 216 -12.91 -24.47 -7.23
C THR A 216 -14.09 -24.38 -8.19
N THR A 217 -14.88 -23.30 -8.09
CA THR A 217 -16.06 -23.07 -8.95
C THR A 217 -15.75 -22.13 -10.12
N GLY A 218 -14.56 -21.51 -10.11
CA GLY A 218 -14.08 -20.59 -11.14
C GLY A 218 -13.05 -19.61 -10.58
N GLY A 219 -12.15 -19.13 -11.43
CA GLY A 219 -11.17 -18.10 -11.08
C GLY A 219 -11.80 -16.72 -10.95
N GLY A 220 -11.07 -15.82 -10.29
CA GLY A 220 -11.42 -14.42 -10.21
C GLY A 220 -11.00 -13.63 -11.44
N ILE A 221 -11.67 -12.52 -11.70
CA ILE A 221 -11.32 -11.63 -12.81
C ILE A 221 -10.00 -10.91 -12.49
N GLY A 222 -9.15 -10.68 -13.49
CA GLY A 222 -7.92 -9.90 -13.31
C GLY A 222 -8.22 -8.46 -12.88
N VAL A 223 -8.94 -7.70 -13.71
CA VAL A 223 -9.42 -6.34 -13.41
C VAL A 223 -10.91 -6.23 -13.70
N VAL A 224 -11.70 -5.75 -12.75
CA VAL A 224 -13.11 -5.41 -12.98
C VAL A 224 -13.37 -3.93 -12.78
N VAL A 225 -14.15 -3.34 -13.68
CA VAL A 225 -14.60 -1.94 -13.64
C VAL A 225 -16.11 -1.92 -13.43
N ARG A 226 -16.54 -1.37 -12.30
CA ARG A 226 -17.96 -1.33 -11.89
C ARG A 226 -18.56 0.08 -11.89
N THR A 227 -17.89 1.03 -12.51
CA THR A 227 -18.28 2.44 -12.52
C THR A 227 -17.89 3.07 -13.84
N ASN A 228 -18.72 4.00 -14.32
CA ASN A 228 -18.40 4.84 -15.47
C ASN A 228 -17.48 6.01 -15.06
N ASN A 229 -17.26 6.23 -13.76
CA ASN A 229 -16.35 7.25 -13.22
C ASN A 229 -14.91 6.71 -13.09
N VAL A 230 -14.43 6.09 -14.17
CA VAL A 230 -13.04 5.67 -14.33
C VAL A 230 -12.36 6.62 -15.30
N GLY A 231 -11.13 7.02 -14.98
CA GLY A 231 -10.26 7.74 -15.88
C GLY A 231 -9.56 6.75 -16.81
N THR A 232 -8.25 6.75 -16.80
CA THR A 232 -7.45 5.87 -17.67
C THR A 232 -7.09 4.56 -16.97
N ILE A 233 -7.24 3.46 -17.70
CA ILE A 233 -6.58 2.18 -17.40
C ILE A 233 -5.47 1.99 -18.42
N THR A 234 -4.22 2.11 -17.96
CA THR A 234 -3.02 1.89 -18.78
C THR A 234 -2.40 0.56 -18.38
N ASN A 235 -2.17 -0.32 -19.34
CA ASN A 235 -1.49 -1.59 -19.10
C ASN A 235 -0.29 -1.76 -20.03
N THR A 236 0.91 -1.83 -19.46
CA THR A 236 2.14 -2.27 -20.12
C THR A 236 2.67 -3.60 -19.57
N GLY A 237 2.10 -4.07 -18.45
CA GLY A 237 2.42 -5.35 -17.82
C GLY A 237 1.44 -6.49 -18.17
N LYS A 238 1.38 -7.50 -17.30
CA LYS A 238 0.51 -8.67 -17.43
C LYS A 238 -0.79 -8.48 -16.63
N ILE A 239 -1.93 -8.76 -17.27
CA ILE A 239 -3.23 -8.93 -16.60
C ILE A 239 -3.79 -10.30 -17.02
N GLN A 240 -4.14 -11.13 -16.05
CA GLN A 240 -4.72 -12.45 -16.30
C GLN A 240 -5.81 -12.74 -15.27
N GLY A 241 -6.95 -13.25 -15.71
CA GLY A 241 -7.95 -13.84 -14.81
C GLY A 241 -7.49 -15.21 -14.31
N GLY A 242 -8.06 -15.67 -13.19
CA GLY A 242 -7.88 -17.05 -12.74
C GLY A 242 -8.53 -18.04 -13.70
N THR A 243 -8.53 -19.32 -13.35
CA THR A 243 -9.06 -20.40 -14.21
C THR A 243 -10.47 -20.10 -14.74
N GLY A 244 -10.61 -19.96 -16.07
CA GLY A 244 -11.89 -19.70 -16.74
C GLY A 244 -12.44 -18.27 -16.59
N ALA A 245 -11.70 -17.34 -15.97
CA ALA A 245 -12.11 -15.96 -15.77
C ALA A 245 -11.52 -15.01 -16.81
N ALA A 246 -12.21 -13.88 -17.02
CA ALA A 246 -11.73 -12.81 -17.90
C ALA A 246 -10.50 -12.09 -17.30
N ALA A 247 -9.62 -11.61 -18.18
CA ALA A 247 -8.54 -10.72 -17.77
C ALA A 247 -9.08 -9.34 -17.35
N ILE A 248 -9.97 -8.76 -18.14
CA ILE A 248 -10.63 -7.47 -17.86
C ILE A 248 -12.13 -7.62 -18.11
N MET A 249 -12.96 -7.09 -17.20
CA MET A 249 -14.42 -7.07 -17.35
C MET A 249 -14.99 -5.72 -16.92
N THR A 250 -16.03 -5.27 -17.62
CA THR A 250 -16.88 -4.14 -17.23
C THR A 250 -18.29 -4.65 -16.94
N ASN A 251 -19.02 -4.02 -16.01
CA ASN A 251 -20.43 -4.32 -15.75
C ASN A 251 -21.30 -3.16 -16.23
#